data_AF-A0A7X2MXS3-F1
#
_entry.id   AF-A0A7X2MXS3-F1
#
_cell.length_a   1.000
_cell.length_b   1.000
_cell.length_c   1.000
_cell.angle_alpha   90.00
_cell.angle_beta   90.00
_cell.angle_gamma   90.00
#
_symmetry.space_group_name_H-M   'P 1'
#
loop_
_entity.id
_entity.type
_entity.pdbx_description
1 polymer ?
#
loop_
_entity_poly.entity_id
_entity_poly.type
_entity_poly.pdbx_seq_one_letter_code
_entity_poly.pdbx_strand_id
1 'polypeptide(L)'
;MNAINHFKTITNHKLLVMKYCFKVGLIKQGLLHDLSKYTPVEFSAGIKYYKGTVSPNGIQKRVEGYSAAWLHHKGRNKHHFEYWIDYGLDPSKGLIGMDMPTKYVVEMFIDRMCASKNYQKENYRDDSALKYYERGKSHYVMHENTARLLEKLLKMLADKGEDYTLNYIRKEILKNA
;
A
#
# COMPACT_ATOMS: atom_id res chain seq x y z
N MET A 1 10.75 -23.04 8.34
CA MET A 1 10.54 -22.60 6.94
C MET A 1 9.75 -21.28 6.84
N ASN A 2 8.60 -21.15 7.50
CA ASN A 2 7.72 -19.97 7.36
C ASN A 2 8.39 -18.63 7.69
N ALA A 3 9.24 -18.56 8.73
CA ALA A 3 9.96 -17.33 9.07
C ALA A 3 10.88 -16.83 7.96
N ILE A 4 11.66 -17.72 7.37
CA ILE A 4 12.55 -17.38 6.26
C ILE A 4 11.74 -16.95 5.04
N ASN A 5 10.68 -17.70 4.69
CA ASN A 5 9.86 -17.39 3.53
C ASN A 5 9.08 -16.07 3.69
N HIS A 6 8.54 -15.82 4.89
CA HIS A 6 7.88 -14.57 5.22
C HIS A 6 8.85 -13.39 5.15
N PHE A 7 10.04 -13.52 5.78
CA PHE A 7 11.08 -12.50 5.73
C PHE A 7 11.49 -12.16 4.29
N LYS A 8 11.71 -13.18 3.45
CA LYS A 8 12.01 -12.98 2.02
C LYS A 8 10.88 -12.24 1.30
N THR A 9 9.62 -12.60 1.57
CA THR A 9 8.45 -12.00 0.92
C THR A 9 8.30 -10.51 1.25
N ILE A 10 8.40 -10.14 2.54
CA ILE A 10 8.28 -8.73 2.96
C ILE A 10 9.49 -7.90 2.54
N THR A 11 10.68 -8.49 2.55
CA THR A 11 11.91 -7.81 2.14
C THR A 11 11.92 -7.57 0.63
N ASN A 12 11.49 -8.55 -0.18
CA ASN A 12 11.36 -8.36 -1.61
C ASN A 12 10.35 -7.25 -1.96
N HIS A 13 9.18 -7.24 -1.30
CA HIS A 13 8.19 -6.16 -1.44
C HIS A 13 8.81 -4.79 -1.12
N LYS A 14 9.46 -4.67 0.04
CA LYS A 14 10.10 -3.43 0.47
C LYS A 14 11.14 -2.93 -0.54
N LEU A 15 12.02 -3.81 -1.02
CA LEU A 15 13.05 -3.44 -1.99
C LEU A 15 12.45 -3.01 -3.34
N LEU A 16 11.36 -3.66 -3.76
CA LEU A 16 10.63 -3.28 -4.96
C LEU A 16 10.02 -1.89 -4.82
N VAL A 17 9.29 -1.62 -3.73
CA VAL A 17 8.75 -0.29 -3.43
C VAL A 17 9.86 0.75 -3.37
N MET A 18 10.97 0.45 -2.72
CA MET A 18 12.13 1.33 -2.65
C MET A 18 12.65 1.71 -4.04
N LYS A 19 12.84 0.73 -4.93
CA LYS A 19 13.26 0.96 -6.33
C LYS A 19 12.32 1.93 -7.05
N TYR A 20 11.02 1.75 -6.92
CA TYR A 20 10.02 2.59 -7.60
C TYR A 20 9.88 3.98 -6.98
N CYS A 21 9.92 4.08 -5.65
CA CYS A 21 9.98 5.35 -4.96
C CYS A 21 11.20 6.17 -5.40
N PHE A 22 12.36 5.53 -5.62
CA PHE A 22 13.56 6.22 -6.10
C PHE A 22 13.41 6.74 -7.53
N LYS A 23 12.78 5.97 -8.43
CA LYS A 23 12.48 6.42 -9.81
C LYS A 23 11.71 7.75 -9.82
N VAL A 24 10.77 7.93 -8.89
CA VAL A 24 9.94 9.14 -8.81
C VAL A 24 10.49 10.22 -7.86
N GLY A 25 11.64 10.00 -7.21
CA GLY A 25 12.30 10.95 -6.32
C GLY A 25 11.84 10.91 -4.85
N LEU A 26 11.06 9.91 -4.44
CA LEU A 26 10.62 9.71 -3.05
C LEU A 26 11.63 8.88 -2.23
N ILE A 27 12.86 9.38 -2.09
CA ILE A 27 13.96 8.65 -1.44
C ILE A 27 13.62 8.26 0.01
N LYS A 28 13.12 9.21 0.81
CA LYS A 28 12.76 8.96 2.21
C LYS A 28 11.65 7.92 2.36
N GLN A 29 10.62 7.98 1.51
CA GLN A 29 9.52 7.00 1.53
C GLN A 29 10.05 5.60 1.20
N GLY A 30 10.85 5.45 0.14
CA GLY A 30 11.42 4.16 -0.23
C GLY A 30 12.25 3.51 0.88
N LEU A 31 13.10 4.31 1.56
CA LEU A 31 13.93 3.83 2.66
C LEU A 31 13.10 3.40 3.88
N LEU A 32 12.05 4.16 4.22
CA LEU A 32 11.25 3.96 5.44
C LEU A 32 10.03 3.05 5.23
N HIS A 33 9.69 2.72 3.97
CA HIS A 33 8.54 1.91 3.64
C HIS A 33 8.52 0.60 4.42
N ASP A 34 7.40 0.32 5.09
CA ASP A 34 7.08 -0.94 5.75
C ASP A 34 8.08 -1.45 6.78
N LEU A 35 8.89 -0.58 7.38
CA LEU A 35 9.82 -0.98 8.44
C LEU A 35 9.11 -1.59 9.66
N SER A 36 7.83 -1.27 9.87
CA SER A 36 7.05 -1.87 10.96
C SER A 36 6.84 -3.39 10.81
N LYS A 37 6.94 -3.94 9.58
CA LYS A 37 6.80 -5.38 9.29
C LYS A 37 7.82 -6.26 10.04
N TYR A 38 8.95 -5.67 10.42
CA TYR A 38 10.03 -6.37 11.13
C TYR A 38 9.87 -6.33 12.65
N THR A 39 8.84 -5.66 13.16
CA THR A 39 8.54 -5.65 14.60
C THR A 39 7.92 -6.98 15.05
N PRO A 40 8.07 -7.38 16.33
CA PRO A 40 7.57 -8.67 16.83
C PRO A 40 6.08 -8.91 16.56
N VAL A 41 5.23 -7.89 16.72
CA VAL A 41 3.77 -8.01 16.55
C VAL A 41 3.36 -8.31 15.10
N GLU A 42 4.04 -7.72 14.12
CA GLU A 42 3.76 -7.98 12.71
C GLU A 42 4.47 -9.24 12.23
N PHE A 43 5.75 -9.40 12.57
CA PHE A 43 6.56 -10.49 12.08
C PHE A 43 6.08 -11.85 12.61
N SER A 44 5.74 -11.96 13.89
CA SER A 44 5.22 -13.21 14.48
C SER A 44 3.90 -13.66 13.86
N ALA A 45 2.95 -12.73 13.66
CA ALA A 45 1.71 -12.99 12.94
C ALA A 45 1.98 -13.39 11.48
N GLY A 46 2.94 -12.72 10.83
CA GLY A 46 3.40 -13.03 9.50
C GLY A 46 3.93 -14.45 9.34
N ILE A 47 4.65 -14.97 10.34
CA ILE A 47 5.14 -16.36 10.41
C ILE A 47 3.97 -17.33 10.60
N LYS A 48 3.13 -17.08 11.60
CA LYS A 48 2.01 -17.95 11.99
C LYS A 48 1.02 -18.13 10.84
N TYR A 49 0.75 -17.07 10.10
CA TYR A 49 -0.27 -17.02 9.06
C TYR A 49 0.30 -17.05 7.63
N TYR A 50 1.57 -17.41 7.46
CA TYR A 50 2.20 -17.44 6.14
C TYR A 50 1.57 -18.49 5.22
N LYS A 51 1.17 -18.07 4.00
CA LYS A 51 0.73 -18.96 2.90
C LYS A 51 1.46 -18.71 1.57
N GLY A 52 2.26 -17.64 1.47
CA GLY A 52 3.05 -17.29 0.28
C GLY A 52 2.28 -16.66 -0.89
N THR A 53 0.98 -16.88 -1.00
CA THR A 53 0.16 -16.36 -2.11
C THR A 53 -0.76 -15.20 -1.71
N VAL A 54 -0.95 -14.99 -0.40
CA VAL A 54 -1.82 -13.94 0.15
C VAL A 54 -1.18 -13.31 1.39
N SER A 55 -1.64 -12.12 1.74
CA SER A 55 -1.19 -11.43 2.96
C SER A 55 -1.57 -12.22 4.23
N PRO A 56 -0.60 -12.48 5.14
CA PRO A 56 -0.86 -13.12 6.43
C PRO A 56 -1.91 -12.38 7.26
N ASN A 57 -1.99 -11.05 7.15
CA ASN A 57 -2.96 -10.22 7.87
C ASN A 57 -4.41 -10.56 7.52
N GLY A 58 -4.67 -10.91 6.25
CA GLY A 58 -6.01 -11.33 5.81
C GLY A 58 -6.42 -12.67 6.39
N ILE A 59 -5.45 -13.57 6.62
CA ILE A 59 -5.69 -14.86 7.26
C ILE A 59 -5.89 -14.67 8.76
N GLN A 60 -5.05 -13.88 9.42
CA GLN A 60 -5.24 -13.53 10.83
C GLN A 60 -6.66 -12.99 11.06
N LYS A 61 -7.11 -12.05 10.24
CA LYS A 61 -8.46 -11.49 10.31
C LYS A 61 -9.57 -12.55 10.21
N ARG A 62 -9.42 -13.53 9.32
CA ARG A 62 -10.41 -14.61 9.17
C ARG A 62 -10.41 -15.59 10.35
N VAL A 63 -9.25 -15.83 10.96
CA VAL A 63 -9.11 -16.79 12.08
C VAL A 63 -9.47 -16.16 13.42
N GLU A 64 -9.06 -14.92 13.67
CA GLU A 64 -9.16 -14.25 14.97
C GLU A 64 -10.26 -13.17 15.01
N GLY A 65 -10.95 -12.92 13.89
CA GLY A 65 -11.95 -11.85 13.74
C GLY A 65 -11.35 -10.45 13.54
N TYR A 66 -10.05 -10.28 13.80
CA TYR A 66 -9.30 -9.05 13.53
C TYR A 66 -7.83 -9.38 13.21
N SER A 67 -7.03 -8.39 12.82
CA SER A 67 -5.59 -8.58 12.64
C SER A 67 -4.83 -7.55 13.46
N ALA A 68 -4.26 -7.98 14.59
CA ALA A 68 -3.38 -7.15 15.41
C ALA A 68 -2.20 -6.61 14.59
N ALA A 69 -1.65 -7.45 13.70
CA ALA A 69 -0.59 -7.05 12.79
C ALA A 69 -1.04 -5.95 11.82
N TRP A 70 -2.23 -6.05 11.22
CA TRP A 70 -2.76 -4.99 10.35
C TRP A 70 -3.03 -3.69 11.09
N LEU A 71 -3.61 -3.76 12.29
CA LEU A 71 -3.87 -2.59 13.13
C LEU A 71 -2.57 -1.85 13.47
N HIS A 72 -1.53 -2.58 13.87
CA HIS A 72 -0.21 -2.01 14.16
C HIS A 72 0.44 -1.41 12.91
N HIS A 73 0.33 -2.12 11.78
CA HIS A 73 0.93 -1.77 10.50
C HIS A 73 0.35 -0.50 9.88
N LYS A 74 -0.97 -0.45 9.72
CA LYS A 74 -1.64 0.73 9.16
C LYS A 74 -1.50 1.96 10.07
N GLY A 75 -1.33 1.75 11.38
CA GLY A 75 -1.08 2.82 12.35
C GLY A 75 0.36 3.35 12.38
N ARG A 76 1.30 2.79 11.61
CA ARG A 76 2.71 3.22 11.56
C ARG A 76 3.18 3.63 10.17
N ASN A 77 2.53 3.13 9.12
CA ASN A 77 2.90 3.42 7.75
C ASN A 77 1.89 4.38 7.11
N LYS A 78 2.35 5.62 6.92
CA LYS A 78 1.51 6.75 6.48
C LYS A 78 1.00 6.64 5.04
N HIS A 79 1.46 5.68 4.25
CA HIS A 79 0.88 5.43 2.94
C HIS A 79 -0.42 4.60 2.99
N HIS A 80 -0.77 4.01 4.14
CA HIS A 80 -2.11 3.46 4.31
C HIS A 80 -3.10 4.57 4.62
N PHE A 81 -4.17 4.65 3.85
CA PHE A 81 -5.23 5.64 4.04
C PHE A 81 -5.89 5.51 5.41
N GLU A 82 -5.91 4.30 6.00
CA GLU A 82 -6.43 4.09 7.35
C GLU A 82 -5.64 4.79 8.45
N TYR A 83 -4.38 5.20 8.19
CA TYR A 83 -3.61 6.06 9.09
C TYR A 83 -4.26 7.45 9.22
N TRP A 84 -4.95 7.89 8.18
CA TRP A 84 -5.52 9.22 8.03
C TRP A 84 -7.03 9.22 8.28
N ILE A 85 -7.53 8.29 9.08
CA ILE A 85 -8.93 8.30 9.54
C ILE A 85 -8.97 9.05 10.87
N ASP A 86 -9.81 10.08 10.94
CA ASP A 86 -10.02 10.89 12.14
C ASP A 86 -11.48 11.35 12.22
N TYR A 87 -11.87 11.97 13.33
CA TYR A 87 -13.19 12.57 13.48
C TYR A 87 -13.39 13.73 12.49
N GLY A 88 -14.56 13.79 11.88
CA GLY A 88 -14.96 14.95 11.12
C GLY A 88 -15.02 16.20 11.99
N LEU A 89 -14.83 17.37 11.37
CA LEU A 89 -15.03 18.67 12.04
C LEU A 89 -16.44 18.79 12.64
N ASP A 90 -17.41 18.15 12.01
CA ASP A 90 -18.73 17.87 12.56
C ASP A 90 -18.70 16.46 13.21
N PRO A 91 -18.74 16.37 14.56
CA PRO A 91 -18.68 15.09 15.27
C PRO A 91 -19.79 14.11 14.88
N SER A 92 -20.94 14.59 14.37
CA SER A 92 -22.04 13.72 13.95
C SER A 92 -21.70 12.85 12.73
N LYS A 93 -20.68 13.24 11.96
CA LYS A 93 -20.17 12.48 10.82
C LYS A 93 -19.26 11.32 11.21
N GLY A 94 -18.87 11.23 12.49
CA GLY A 94 -18.01 10.17 13.00
C GLY A 94 -16.63 10.16 12.35
N LEU A 95 -16.10 8.95 12.14
CA LEU A 95 -14.79 8.73 11.54
C LEU A 95 -14.84 8.87 10.01
N ILE A 96 -14.05 9.81 9.48
CA ILE A 96 -13.92 10.06 8.05
C ILE A 96 -12.46 10.03 7.62
N GLY A 97 -12.21 9.92 6.31
CA GLY A 97 -10.85 9.99 5.77
C GLY A 97 -10.39 11.44 5.63
N MET A 98 -9.15 11.72 6.06
CA MET A 98 -8.48 13.01 5.92
C MET A 98 -7.70 13.08 4.61
N ASP A 99 -7.53 14.30 4.09
CA ASP A 99 -6.76 14.51 2.87
C ASP A 99 -5.29 14.13 3.08
N MET A 100 -4.81 13.19 2.26
CA MET A 100 -3.46 12.65 2.42
C MET A 100 -2.45 13.55 1.72
N PRO A 101 -1.28 13.84 2.33
CA PRO A 101 -0.19 14.48 1.62
C PRO A 101 0.19 13.68 0.35
N THR A 102 0.33 14.36 -0.78
CA THR A 102 0.56 13.77 -2.11
C THR A 102 1.63 12.68 -2.14
N LYS A 103 2.76 12.88 -1.43
CA LYS A 103 3.85 11.90 -1.34
C LYS A 103 3.40 10.53 -0.80
N TYR A 104 2.44 10.50 0.13
CA TYR A 104 1.90 9.25 0.69
C TYR A 104 0.84 8.63 -0.20
N VAL A 105 0.12 9.41 -1.01
CA VAL A 105 -0.78 8.87 -2.05
C VAL A 105 0.04 8.20 -3.16
N VAL A 106 1.16 8.82 -3.56
CA VAL A 106 2.10 8.23 -4.50
C VAL A 106 2.76 6.97 -3.93
N GLU A 107 3.22 7.00 -2.67
CA GLU A 107 3.73 5.81 -2.00
C GLU A 107 2.67 4.70 -1.94
N MET A 108 1.40 5.02 -1.66
CA MET A 108 0.29 4.06 -1.65
C MET A 108 0.03 3.43 -3.02
N PHE A 109 0.11 4.23 -4.09
CA PHE A 109 0.02 3.72 -5.46
C PHE A 109 1.16 2.75 -5.76
N ILE A 110 2.40 3.13 -5.45
CA ILE A 110 3.59 2.29 -5.67
C ILE A 110 3.50 1.00 -4.84
N ASP A 111 3.07 1.09 -3.58
CA ASP A 111 2.84 -0.06 -2.70
C ASP A 111 1.89 -1.07 -3.34
N ARG A 112 0.73 -0.63 -3.82
CA ARG A 112 -0.27 -1.52 -4.46
C ARG A 112 0.24 -2.17 -5.74
N MET A 113 0.96 -1.42 -6.57
CA MET A 113 1.62 -1.94 -7.78
C MET A 113 2.66 -3.01 -7.41
N CYS A 114 3.53 -2.71 -6.44
CA CYS A 114 4.59 -3.61 -6.00
C CYS A 114 4.05 -4.86 -5.29
N ALA A 115 3.00 -4.73 -4.47
CA ALA A 115 2.33 -5.85 -3.83
C ALA A 115 1.72 -6.77 -4.89
N SER A 116 1.09 -6.20 -5.92
CA SER A 116 0.55 -6.96 -7.04
C SER A 116 1.65 -7.74 -7.76
N LYS A 117 2.79 -7.11 -8.07
CA LYS A 117 3.97 -7.78 -8.65
C LYS A 117 4.50 -8.90 -7.75
N ASN A 118 4.65 -8.62 -6.46
CA ASN A 118 5.23 -9.55 -5.49
C ASN A 118 4.39 -10.82 -5.32
N TYR A 119 3.06 -10.70 -5.26
CA TYR A 119 2.17 -11.84 -5.07
C TYR A 119 1.78 -12.56 -6.36
N GLN A 120 1.59 -11.83 -7.47
CA GLN A 120 1.12 -12.42 -8.73
C GLN A 120 2.26 -12.93 -9.64
N LYS A 121 3.48 -12.41 -9.47
CA LYS A 121 4.67 -12.81 -10.24
C LYS A 121 4.41 -12.73 -11.74
N GLU A 122 4.59 -13.82 -12.48
CA GLU A 122 4.34 -13.93 -13.93
C GLU A 122 2.88 -13.61 -14.31
N ASN A 123 1.93 -13.69 -13.37
CA ASN A 123 0.53 -13.34 -13.61
C ASN A 123 0.25 -11.84 -13.43
N TYR A 124 1.24 -11.03 -13.05
CA TYR A 124 1.07 -9.60 -12.90
C TYR A 124 0.72 -8.93 -14.22
N ARG A 125 -0.25 -8.02 -14.18
CA ARG A 125 -0.61 -7.11 -15.27
C ARG A 125 -0.69 -5.70 -14.72
N ASP A 126 -0.51 -4.70 -15.57
CA ASP A 126 -0.59 -3.30 -15.13
C ASP A 126 -1.98 -2.90 -14.60
N ASP A 127 -3.04 -3.65 -14.95
CA ASP A 127 -4.38 -3.50 -14.38
C ASP A 127 -4.59 -4.20 -13.02
N SER A 128 -3.62 -4.99 -12.54
CA SER A 128 -3.76 -5.80 -11.31
C SER A 128 -4.02 -4.95 -10.07
N ALA A 129 -3.33 -3.82 -9.93
CA ALA A 129 -3.50 -2.93 -8.78
C ALA A 129 -4.86 -2.20 -8.82
N LEU A 130 -5.33 -1.83 -10.02
CA LEU A 130 -6.65 -1.22 -10.22
C LEU A 130 -7.77 -2.21 -9.88
N LYS A 131 -7.70 -3.44 -10.40
CA LYS A 131 -8.66 -4.51 -10.06
C LYS A 131 -8.73 -4.78 -8.56
N TYR A 132 -7.60 -4.75 -7.87
CA TYR A 132 -7.57 -4.92 -6.42
C TYR A 132 -8.25 -3.74 -5.69
N TYR A 133 -8.01 -2.50 -6.13
CA TYR A 133 -8.67 -1.31 -5.60
C TYR A 133 -10.18 -1.35 -5.81
N GLU A 134 -10.64 -1.67 -7.01
CA GLU A 134 -12.07 -1.68 -7.36
C GLU A 134 -12.89 -2.70 -6.56
N ARG A 135 -12.31 -3.85 -6.22
CA ARG A 135 -12.96 -4.86 -5.36
C ARG A 135 -13.24 -4.35 -3.94
N GLY A 136 -12.46 -3.38 -3.46
CA GLY A 136 -12.55 -2.88 -2.07
C GLY A 136 -13.09 -1.47 -1.93
N LYS A 137 -13.10 -0.66 -3.01
CA LYS A 137 -13.33 0.79 -2.93
C LYS A 137 -14.66 1.19 -2.30
N SER A 138 -15.70 0.36 -2.41
CA SER A 138 -17.02 0.61 -1.79
C SER A 138 -17.00 0.66 -0.26
N HIS A 139 -15.94 0.15 0.37
CA HIS A 139 -15.83 0.08 1.84
C HIS A 139 -14.66 0.93 2.38
N TYR A 140 -14.01 1.73 1.55
CA TYR A 140 -12.88 2.56 1.98
C TYR A 140 -13.38 3.87 2.59
N VAL A 141 -12.96 4.12 3.82
CA VAL A 141 -13.07 5.43 4.48
C VAL A 141 -11.85 6.25 4.05
N MET A 142 -11.96 6.95 2.93
CA MET A 142 -10.86 7.68 2.29
C MET A 142 -11.36 9.05 1.82
N HIS A 143 -10.54 10.08 1.99
CA HIS A 143 -10.86 11.42 1.50
C HIS A 143 -10.99 11.45 -0.03
N GLU A 144 -11.90 12.29 -0.55
CA GLU A 144 -12.20 12.34 -1.98
C GLU A 144 -11.00 12.74 -2.86
N ASN A 145 -10.17 13.68 -2.41
CA ASN A 145 -8.97 14.09 -3.16
C ASN A 145 -7.94 12.97 -3.22
N THR A 146 -7.72 12.27 -2.08
CA THR A 146 -6.88 11.08 -2.00
C THR A 146 -7.36 9.99 -2.97
N ALA A 147 -8.67 9.69 -2.95
CA ALA A 147 -9.26 8.67 -3.80
C ALA A 147 -9.12 9.04 -5.29
N ARG A 148 -9.40 10.29 -5.64
CA ARG A 148 -9.30 10.81 -7.01
C ARG A 148 -7.88 10.71 -7.56
N LEU A 149 -6.87 11.10 -6.76
CA LEU A 149 -5.47 10.99 -7.18
C LEU A 149 -5.04 9.52 -7.29
N LEU A 150 -5.36 8.68 -6.30
CA LEU A 150 -5.03 7.25 -6.35
C LEU A 150 -5.65 6.57 -7.58
N GLU A 151 -6.96 6.78 -7.82
CA GLU A 151 -7.68 6.18 -8.93
C GLU A 151 -7.13 6.66 -10.28
N LYS A 152 -6.78 7.95 -10.40
CA LYS A 152 -6.12 8.49 -11.60
C LYS A 152 -4.81 7.75 -11.90
N LEU A 153 -3.95 7.55 -10.90
CA LEU A 153 -2.67 6.86 -11.09
C LEU A 153 -2.86 5.37 -11.42
N LEU A 154 -3.82 4.70 -10.78
CA LEU A 154 -4.14 3.29 -11.06
C LEU A 154 -4.71 3.09 -12.47
N LYS A 155 -5.61 3.97 -12.93
CA LYS A 155 -6.12 3.95 -14.31
C LYS A 155 -5.01 4.25 -15.31
N MET A 156 -4.16 5.25 -15.02
CA MET A 156 -3.01 5.56 -15.88
C MET A 156 -2.05 4.39 -16.00
N LEU A 157 -1.77 3.67 -14.91
CA LEU A 157 -0.97 2.44 -14.95
C LEU A 157 -1.62 1.41 -15.87
N ALA A 158 -2.91 1.14 -15.71
CA ALA A 158 -3.65 0.17 -16.52
C ALA A 158 -3.67 0.53 -18.02
N ASP A 159 -3.82 1.82 -18.35
CA ASP A 159 -4.03 2.28 -19.73
C ASP A 159 -2.73 2.62 -20.47
N LYS A 160 -1.72 3.10 -19.75
CA LYS A 160 -0.47 3.67 -20.32
C LYS A 160 0.80 2.94 -19.88
N GLY A 161 0.69 2.02 -18.93
CA GLY A 161 1.80 1.23 -18.43
C GLY A 161 2.69 1.95 -17.42
N GLU A 162 3.62 1.18 -16.87
CA GLU A 162 4.50 1.56 -15.76
C GLU A 162 5.38 2.78 -16.06
N ASP A 163 6.13 2.77 -17.16
CA ASP A 163 7.13 3.82 -17.43
C ASP A 163 6.48 5.19 -17.66
N TYR A 164 5.37 5.23 -18.41
CA TYR A 164 4.61 6.46 -18.60
C TYR A 164 4.11 7.02 -17.26
N THR A 165 3.51 6.15 -16.44
CA THR A 165 2.91 6.54 -15.16
C THR A 165 3.96 7.05 -14.19
N LEU A 166 5.12 6.40 -14.08
CA LEU A 166 6.20 6.84 -13.20
C LEU A 166 6.81 8.16 -13.66
N ASN A 167 6.99 8.36 -14.98
CA ASN A 167 7.45 9.63 -15.52
C ASN A 167 6.44 10.77 -15.26
N TYR A 168 5.15 10.51 -15.43
CA TYR A 168 4.08 11.46 -15.09
C TYR A 168 4.11 11.83 -13.60
N ILE A 169 4.23 10.85 -12.71
CA ILE A 169 4.34 11.09 -11.27
C ILE A 169 5.54 11.98 -10.95
N ARG A 170 6.71 11.67 -11.51
CA ARG A 170 7.94 12.43 -11.25
C ARG A 170 7.80 13.90 -11.67
N LYS A 171 7.34 14.14 -12.90
CA LYS A 171 7.33 15.47 -13.53
C LYS A 171 6.14 16.32 -13.14
N GLU A 172 4.94 15.74 -13.14
CA GLU A 172 3.69 16.51 -13.01
C GLU A 172 3.13 16.52 -11.59
N ILE A 173 3.29 15.42 -10.84
CA ILE A 173 2.72 15.28 -9.49
C ILE A 173 3.71 15.74 -8.42
N LEU A 174 4.93 15.20 -8.45
CA LEU A 174 5.96 15.50 -7.47
C LEU A 174 6.83 16.70 -7.86
N LYS A 175 6.84 17.05 -9.15
CA LYS A 175 7.65 18.15 -9.71
C LYS A 175 9.13 18.02 -9.33
N ASN A 176 9.61 16.78 -9.30
CA ASN A 176 11.01 16.48 -9.06
C ASN A 176 11.75 16.64 -10.40
N ALA A 177 12.68 17.60 -10.44
CA ALA A 177 13.55 17.85 -11.59
C ALA A 177 14.28 16.58 -12.06
#